data_AF-A0A5D0S086-F1
#
_entry.id   AF-A0A5D0S086-F1
#
_cell.length_a   1.000
_cell.length_b   1.000
_cell.length_c   1.000
_cell.angle_alpha   90.00
_cell.angle_beta   90.00
_cell.angle_gamma   90.00
#
_symmetry.space_group_name_H-M   'P 1'
#
loop_
_entity.id
_entity.type
_entity.pdbx_description
1 polymer ?
#
loop_
_entity_poly.entity_id
_entity_poly.type
_entity_poly.pdbx_seq_one_letter_code
_entity_poly.pdbx_strand_id
1 'polypeptide(L)'
;MEYFEKNNYKFEVKPYFYNPNIFPYEEYIKRLNAFIKATKIYETIPIIGDYDPHPFKKVFARFAREDEGGRRCECCIRLRLLKTAQQTKLKNYDAFSTTLLVSPKKSQEKIIDIGKDISETFSLSFIGENFRRGNTLIKARNLLDGSYFQDYCGCVYGLVNQRIKEIEKDESDLSDLLKLYPKAKKLWKYRSRELHIDILREYVSNDLKKIKQVISLIKPSSLIVEDNSVEKFDIESNWLKCSGYNCKIRRENELNYERRKNQKARKKA
;
A
#
# COMPACT_ATOMS: atom_id res chain seq x y z
N MET A 1 -1.15 -6.23 -21.25
CA MET A 1 -0.23 -6.88 -22.20
C MET A 1 -0.42 -8.40 -22.13
N GLU A 2 0.05 -9.11 -21.09
CA GLU A 2 -0.07 -10.59 -20.96
C GLU A 2 -1.46 -11.17 -21.31
N TYR A 3 -2.54 -10.59 -20.79
CA TYR A 3 -3.90 -11.06 -21.07
C TYR A 3 -4.23 -11.03 -22.57
N PHE A 4 -3.86 -9.96 -23.26
CA PHE A 4 -4.19 -9.77 -24.66
C PHE A 4 -3.33 -10.64 -25.58
N GLU A 5 -2.04 -10.79 -25.24
CA GLU A 5 -1.12 -11.71 -25.91
C GLU A 5 -1.61 -13.15 -25.80
N LYS A 6 -2.01 -13.59 -24.61
CA LYS A 6 -2.52 -14.96 -24.38
C LYS A 6 -3.76 -15.27 -25.22
N ASN A 7 -4.60 -14.28 -25.48
CA ASN A 7 -5.82 -14.44 -26.29
C ASN A 7 -5.60 -14.10 -27.77
N ASN A 8 -4.33 -13.93 -28.20
CA ASN A 8 -3.94 -13.66 -29.58
C ASN A 8 -4.64 -12.42 -30.19
N TYR A 9 -4.94 -11.43 -29.36
CA TYR A 9 -5.42 -10.14 -29.86
C TYR A 9 -4.25 -9.37 -30.45
N LYS A 10 -4.50 -8.64 -31.55
CA LYS A 10 -3.64 -7.53 -31.99
C LYS A 10 -4.15 -6.27 -31.31
N PHE A 11 -3.31 -5.61 -30.54
CA PHE A 11 -3.74 -4.47 -29.73
C PHE A 11 -2.60 -3.46 -29.56
N GLU A 12 -2.97 -2.19 -29.52
CA GLU A 12 -2.10 -1.10 -29.04
C GLU A 12 -2.63 -0.66 -27.68
N VAL A 13 -1.79 -0.69 -26.64
CA VAL A 13 -2.17 -0.16 -25.32
C VAL A 13 -1.59 1.23 -25.15
N LYS A 14 -2.47 2.21 -24.92
CA LYS A 14 -2.08 3.54 -24.46
C LYS A 14 -2.36 3.69 -22.97
N PRO A 15 -1.33 3.73 -22.10
CA PRO A 15 -1.55 3.94 -20.67
C PRO A 15 -2.07 5.35 -20.40
N TYR A 16 -3.08 5.45 -19.55
CA TYR A 16 -3.68 6.71 -19.14
C TYR A 16 -3.70 6.84 -17.62
N PHE A 17 -3.10 7.90 -17.09
CA PHE A 17 -3.13 8.20 -15.65
C PHE A 17 -4.14 9.30 -15.35
N TYR A 18 -5.23 8.92 -14.70
CA TYR A 18 -6.24 9.87 -14.23
C TYR A 18 -6.84 9.44 -12.89
N ASN A 19 -6.51 10.21 -11.87
CA ASN A 19 -7.12 10.12 -10.55
C ASN A 19 -6.92 11.44 -9.78
N PRO A 20 -7.75 12.45 -10.03
CA PRO A 20 -7.66 13.75 -9.35
C PRO A 20 -7.99 13.69 -7.85
N ASN A 21 -8.58 12.58 -7.40
CA ASN A 21 -8.95 12.37 -6.00
C ASN A 21 -7.77 11.90 -5.13
N ILE A 22 -6.58 11.72 -5.71
CA ILE A 22 -5.41 11.34 -4.92
C ILE A 22 -5.05 12.51 -4.00
N PHE A 23 -4.99 12.23 -2.71
CA PHE A 23 -4.71 13.17 -1.65
C PHE A 23 -3.84 12.50 -0.59
N PRO A 24 -2.77 13.16 -0.12
CA PRO A 24 -2.36 14.53 -0.46
C PRO A 24 -1.62 14.59 -1.81
N TYR A 25 -1.18 15.79 -2.23
CA TYR A 25 -0.54 15.96 -3.54
C TYR A 25 0.78 15.17 -3.65
N GLU A 26 1.51 15.00 -2.54
CA GLU A 26 2.72 14.19 -2.50
C GLU A 26 2.43 12.72 -2.84
N GLU A 27 1.26 12.21 -2.46
CA GLU A 27 0.81 10.88 -2.85
C GLU A 27 0.55 10.81 -4.37
N TYR A 28 -0.05 11.85 -4.95
CA TYR A 28 -0.28 11.93 -6.39
C TYR A 28 1.05 11.81 -7.15
N ILE A 29 2.06 12.57 -6.73
CA ILE A 29 3.40 12.53 -7.32
C ILE A 29 4.04 11.15 -7.19
N LYS A 30 3.96 10.51 -6.02
CA LYS A 30 4.49 9.14 -5.84
C LYS A 30 3.84 8.14 -6.79
N ARG A 31 2.51 8.19 -6.92
CA ARG A 31 1.76 7.30 -7.82
C ARG A 31 2.03 7.59 -9.29
N LEU A 32 2.14 8.87 -9.66
CA LEU A 32 2.49 9.28 -11.02
C LEU A 32 3.89 8.79 -11.40
N ASN A 33 4.88 8.94 -10.52
CA ASN A 33 6.25 8.47 -10.75
C ASN A 33 6.31 6.94 -10.88
N ALA A 34 5.58 6.20 -10.02
CA ALA A 34 5.49 4.75 -10.12
C ALA A 34 4.82 4.31 -11.44
N PHE A 35 3.77 5.02 -11.86
CA PHE A 35 3.11 4.78 -13.13
C PHE A 35 4.05 5.06 -14.32
N ILE A 36 4.75 6.19 -14.35
CA ILE A 36 5.73 6.51 -15.41
C ILE A 36 6.85 5.45 -15.47
N LYS A 37 7.33 4.97 -14.31
CA LYS A 37 8.32 3.89 -14.27
C LYS A 37 7.75 2.61 -14.89
N ALA A 38 6.49 2.28 -14.59
CA ALA A 38 5.82 1.12 -15.18
C ALA A 38 5.66 1.25 -16.72
N THR A 39 5.35 2.44 -17.23
CA THR A 39 5.13 2.62 -18.69
C THR A 39 6.44 2.53 -19.48
N LYS A 40 7.57 2.92 -18.87
CA LYS A 40 8.91 2.76 -19.46
C LYS A 40 9.31 1.30 -19.66
N ILE A 41 8.90 0.40 -18.76
CA ILE A 41 9.16 -1.05 -18.90
C ILE A 41 8.54 -1.61 -20.19
N TYR A 42 7.41 -1.07 -20.60
CA TYR A 42 6.71 -1.45 -21.83
C TYR A 42 6.99 -0.51 -23.01
N GLU A 43 7.97 0.40 -22.88
CA GLU A 43 8.36 1.34 -23.94
C GLU A 43 7.19 2.18 -24.48
N THR A 44 6.23 2.49 -23.61
CA THR A 44 5.03 3.25 -23.99
C THR A 44 5.08 4.68 -23.46
N ILE A 45 4.63 5.63 -24.28
CA ILE A 45 4.42 7.02 -23.87
C ILE A 45 3.01 7.14 -23.28
N PRO A 46 2.85 7.44 -21.98
CA PRO A 46 1.53 7.56 -21.38
C PRO A 46 0.85 8.89 -21.68
N ILE A 47 -0.48 8.92 -21.51
CA ILE A 47 -1.26 10.14 -21.40
C ILE A 47 -1.43 10.45 -19.91
N ILE A 48 -1.17 11.70 -19.52
CA ILE A 48 -1.39 12.17 -18.14
C ILE A 48 -2.59 13.10 -18.15
N GLY A 49 -3.62 12.74 -17.38
CA GLY A 49 -4.81 13.57 -17.22
C GLY A 49 -4.58 14.73 -16.25
N ASP A 50 -5.53 15.65 -16.23
CA ASP A 50 -5.56 16.78 -15.32
C ASP A 50 -5.66 16.34 -13.85
N TYR A 51 -4.96 17.06 -12.97
CA TYR A 51 -5.09 16.91 -11.52
C TYR A 51 -5.87 18.11 -10.95
N ASP A 52 -7.19 17.98 -10.95
CA ASP A 52 -8.08 18.91 -10.25
C ASP A 52 -8.96 18.18 -9.21
N PRO A 53 -8.64 18.30 -7.91
CA PRO A 53 -9.44 17.71 -6.84
C PRO A 53 -10.77 18.43 -6.58
N HIS A 54 -11.00 19.65 -7.10
CA HIS A 54 -12.17 20.46 -6.73
C HIS A 54 -13.52 19.84 -7.14
N PRO A 55 -13.69 19.33 -8.37
CA PRO A 55 -14.92 18.66 -8.79
C PRO A 55 -15.22 17.44 -7.90
N PHE A 56 -14.17 16.72 -7.50
CA PHE A 56 -14.27 15.58 -6.62
C PHE A 56 -14.77 16.00 -5.24
N LYS A 57 -14.13 16.99 -4.60
CA LYS A 57 -14.52 17.44 -3.25
C LYS A 57 -16.02 17.75 -3.14
N LYS A 58 -16.60 18.44 -4.13
CA LYS A 58 -18.04 18.79 -4.13
C LYS A 58 -18.96 17.57 -4.21
N VAL A 59 -18.66 16.63 -5.11
CA VAL A 59 -19.48 15.42 -5.30
C VAL A 59 -19.33 14.46 -4.12
N PHE A 60 -18.11 14.27 -3.61
CA PHE A 60 -17.83 13.28 -2.57
C PHE A 60 -18.16 13.76 -1.16
N ALA A 61 -18.27 15.08 -0.91
CA ALA A 61 -18.67 15.61 0.40
C ALA A 61 -20.02 15.04 0.88
N ARG A 62 -20.97 14.82 -0.03
CA ARG A 62 -22.29 14.22 0.28
C ARG A 62 -22.18 12.76 0.72
N PHE A 63 -21.10 12.09 0.34
CA PHE A 63 -20.81 10.68 0.64
C PHE A 63 -19.63 10.54 1.62
N ALA A 64 -19.32 11.59 2.38
CA ALA A 64 -18.17 11.61 3.29
C ALA A 64 -18.23 10.49 4.35
N ARG A 65 -19.44 10.19 4.84
CA ARG A 65 -19.70 9.18 5.88
C ARG A 65 -19.85 7.75 5.34
N GLU A 66 -19.81 7.57 4.02
CA GLU A 66 -19.88 6.24 3.41
C GLU A 66 -18.58 5.46 3.64
N ASP A 67 -18.73 4.17 3.91
CA ASP A 67 -17.61 3.26 4.05
C ASP A 67 -16.82 3.08 2.75
N GLU A 68 -15.59 2.59 2.88
CA GLU A 68 -14.84 2.17 1.70
C GLU A 68 -15.56 1.00 0.99
N GLY A 69 -15.81 1.14 -0.32
CA GLY A 69 -16.59 0.19 -1.11
C GLY A 69 -18.07 0.55 -1.28
N GLY A 70 -18.55 1.54 -0.52
CA GLY A 70 -19.89 2.12 -0.65
C GLY A 70 -20.02 3.12 -1.80
N ARG A 71 -21.07 3.95 -1.74
CA ARG A 71 -21.46 4.86 -2.84
C ARG A 71 -20.37 5.84 -3.23
N ARG A 72 -19.59 6.31 -2.25
CA ARG A 72 -18.42 7.16 -2.48
C ARG A 72 -17.42 6.51 -3.44
N CYS A 73 -17.16 5.21 -3.30
CA CYS A 73 -16.22 4.52 -4.19
C CYS A 73 -16.81 4.33 -5.59
N GLU A 74 -18.11 4.04 -5.70
CA GLU A 74 -18.80 3.91 -6.99
C GLU A 74 -18.75 5.22 -7.80
N CYS A 75 -19.09 6.35 -7.18
CA CYS A 75 -18.99 7.65 -7.84
C CYS A 75 -17.55 7.97 -8.30
N CYS A 76 -16.54 7.57 -7.53
CA CYS A 76 -15.13 7.77 -7.88
C CYS A 76 -14.71 6.90 -9.07
N ILE A 77 -15.13 5.64 -9.08
CA ILE A 77 -14.88 4.70 -10.18
C ILE A 77 -15.57 5.21 -11.45
N ARG A 78 -16.85 5.57 -11.37
CA ARG A 78 -17.65 6.09 -12.49
C ARG A 78 -17.02 7.33 -13.11
N LEU A 79 -16.64 8.32 -12.30
CA LEU A 79 -16.02 9.54 -12.81
C LEU A 79 -14.70 9.22 -13.55
N ARG A 80 -13.86 8.36 -12.98
CA ARG A 80 -12.59 7.98 -13.62
C ARG A 80 -12.81 7.24 -14.93
N LEU A 81 -13.76 6.30 -14.97
CA LEU A 81 -14.09 5.57 -16.20
C LEU A 81 -14.75 6.47 -17.26
N LEU A 82 -15.60 7.42 -16.87
CA LEU A 82 -16.19 8.40 -17.76
C LEU A 82 -15.11 9.23 -18.44
N LYS A 83 -14.13 9.75 -17.68
CA LYS A 83 -13.01 10.51 -18.25
C LYS A 83 -12.16 9.65 -19.17
N THR A 84 -11.93 8.38 -18.83
CA THR A 84 -11.23 7.44 -19.72
C THR A 84 -11.99 7.26 -21.02
N ALA A 85 -13.30 6.98 -20.99
CA ALA A 85 -14.12 6.82 -22.20
C ALA A 85 -14.13 8.08 -23.07
N GLN A 86 -14.20 9.27 -22.48
CA GLN A 86 -14.07 10.55 -23.18
C GLN A 86 -12.72 10.68 -23.89
N GLN A 87 -11.62 10.33 -23.21
CA GLN A 87 -10.28 10.34 -23.82
C GLN A 87 -10.15 9.29 -24.92
N THR A 88 -10.73 8.10 -24.74
CA THR A 88 -10.77 7.03 -25.73
C THR A 88 -11.46 7.50 -27.01
N LYS A 89 -12.62 8.15 -26.90
CA LYS A 89 -13.28 8.77 -28.07
C LYS A 89 -12.46 9.88 -28.70
N LEU A 90 -11.96 10.82 -27.90
CA LEU A 90 -11.18 11.96 -28.40
C LEU A 90 -9.94 11.53 -29.21
N LYS A 91 -9.35 10.40 -28.85
CA LYS A 91 -8.15 9.84 -29.49
C LYS A 91 -8.44 8.73 -30.50
N ASN A 92 -9.71 8.46 -30.81
CA ASN A 92 -10.15 7.43 -31.75
C ASN A 92 -9.63 6.01 -31.41
N TYR A 93 -9.61 5.66 -30.12
CA TYR A 93 -9.36 4.28 -29.69
C TYR A 93 -10.65 3.47 -29.66
N ASP A 94 -10.57 2.16 -29.91
CA ASP A 94 -11.75 1.27 -29.99
C ASP A 94 -12.33 0.88 -28.62
N ALA A 95 -11.45 0.80 -27.62
CA ALA A 95 -11.77 0.22 -26.34
C ALA A 95 -11.09 0.94 -25.17
N PHE A 96 -11.65 0.76 -23.97
CA PHE A 96 -11.03 1.18 -22.73
C PHE A 96 -11.11 0.10 -21.65
N SER A 97 -10.22 0.20 -20.67
CA SER A 97 -10.16 -0.68 -19.51
C SER A 97 -9.63 0.08 -18.30
N THR A 98 -9.44 -0.61 -17.18
CA THR A 98 -8.92 -0.01 -15.95
C THR A 98 -8.07 -0.97 -15.13
N THR A 99 -6.98 -0.44 -14.57
CA THR A 99 -6.14 -1.16 -13.59
C THR A 99 -6.87 -1.45 -12.28
N LEU A 100 -8.04 -0.82 -12.03
CA LEU A 100 -8.87 -1.10 -10.86
C LEU A 100 -9.34 -2.56 -10.79
N LEU A 101 -9.46 -3.24 -11.94
CA LEU A 101 -9.83 -4.66 -12.02
C LEU A 101 -8.79 -5.58 -11.35
N VAL A 102 -7.54 -5.14 -11.21
CA VAL A 102 -6.46 -5.86 -10.52
C VAL A 102 -6.54 -5.68 -9.00
N SER A 103 -7.16 -4.61 -8.49
CA SER A 103 -7.16 -4.30 -7.06
C SER A 103 -7.99 -5.30 -6.27
N PRO A 104 -7.46 -5.98 -5.22
CA PRO A 104 -8.23 -6.94 -4.43
C PRO A 104 -9.30 -6.28 -3.55
N LYS A 105 -9.14 -4.98 -3.24
CA LYS A 105 -10.02 -4.22 -2.33
C LYS A 105 -11.26 -3.63 -3.02
N LYS A 106 -11.39 -3.73 -4.34
CA LYS A 106 -12.51 -3.13 -5.10
C LYS A 106 -13.46 -4.23 -5.59
N SER A 107 -14.76 -3.96 -5.69
CA SER A 107 -15.68 -4.92 -6.30
C SER A 107 -15.45 -4.95 -7.82
N GLN A 108 -15.17 -6.13 -8.38
CA GLN A 108 -15.02 -6.28 -9.83
C GLN A 108 -16.35 -6.09 -10.53
N GLU A 109 -17.41 -6.71 -10.02
CA GLU A 109 -18.78 -6.60 -10.52
C GLU A 109 -19.17 -5.13 -10.69
N LYS A 110 -19.06 -4.32 -9.63
CA LYS A 110 -19.37 -2.88 -9.71
C LYS A 110 -18.53 -2.14 -10.75
N ILE A 111 -17.24 -2.46 -10.89
CA ILE A 111 -16.38 -1.84 -11.91
C ILE A 111 -16.86 -2.23 -13.32
N ILE A 112 -17.23 -3.49 -13.51
CA ILE A 112 -17.69 -4.02 -14.79
C ILE A 112 -19.02 -3.41 -15.17
N ASP A 113 -19.97 -3.33 -14.25
CA ASP A 113 -21.30 -2.76 -14.50
C ASP A 113 -21.19 -1.28 -14.87
N ILE A 114 -20.41 -0.51 -14.10
CA ILE A 114 -20.14 0.90 -14.42
C ILE A 114 -19.44 1.04 -15.78
N GLY A 115 -18.48 0.16 -16.08
CA GLY A 115 -17.77 0.17 -17.35
C GLY A 115 -18.68 -0.11 -18.54
N LYS A 116 -19.58 -1.10 -18.43
CA LYS A 116 -20.58 -1.45 -19.46
C LYS A 116 -21.55 -0.30 -19.74
N ASP A 117 -22.14 0.27 -18.70
CA ASP A 117 -23.06 1.42 -18.81
C ASP A 117 -22.41 2.61 -19.53
N ILE A 118 -21.15 2.93 -19.19
CA ILE A 118 -20.38 3.97 -19.87
C ILE A 118 -20.07 3.56 -21.32
N SER A 119 -19.73 2.29 -21.56
CA SER A 119 -19.40 1.80 -22.89
C SER A 119 -20.57 1.91 -23.87
N GLU A 120 -21.79 1.65 -23.41
CA GLU A 120 -23.03 1.82 -24.18
C GLU A 120 -23.25 3.30 -24.51
N THR A 121 -23.18 4.16 -23.49
CA THR A 121 -23.35 5.62 -23.64
C THR A 121 -22.39 6.22 -24.67
N PHE A 122 -21.14 5.75 -24.68
CA PHE A 122 -20.12 6.25 -25.60
C PHE A 122 -20.03 5.42 -26.88
N SER A 123 -20.74 4.32 -27.05
CA SER A 123 -20.52 3.38 -28.17
C SER A 123 -19.04 3.00 -28.31
N LEU A 124 -18.44 2.50 -27.23
CA LEU A 124 -17.07 1.98 -27.13
C LEU A 124 -17.09 0.55 -26.59
N SER A 125 -16.00 -0.19 -26.75
CA SER A 125 -15.83 -1.46 -26.05
C SER A 125 -15.22 -1.27 -24.66
N PHE A 126 -15.80 -1.86 -23.62
CA PHE A 126 -15.17 -1.93 -22.30
C PHE A 126 -14.61 -3.32 -22.03
N ILE A 127 -13.30 -3.39 -21.76
CA ILE A 127 -12.60 -4.65 -21.47
C ILE A 127 -12.59 -4.84 -19.95
N GLY A 128 -13.63 -5.52 -19.45
CA GLY A 128 -13.94 -5.74 -18.03
C GLY A 128 -13.47 -7.07 -17.46
N GLU A 129 -12.27 -7.51 -17.79
CA GLU A 129 -11.81 -8.87 -17.49
C GLU A 129 -11.23 -9.03 -16.08
N ASN A 130 -11.28 -10.26 -15.55
CA ASN A 130 -10.73 -10.54 -14.23
C ASN A 130 -9.19 -10.68 -14.27
N PHE A 131 -8.52 -9.54 -14.15
CA PHE A 131 -7.05 -9.47 -14.13
C PHE A 131 -6.39 -9.90 -12.80
N ARG A 132 -7.13 -10.49 -11.85
CA ARG A 132 -6.54 -11.00 -10.59
C ARG A 132 -6.00 -12.43 -10.69
N ARG A 133 -6.39 -13.16 -11.73
CA ARG A 133 -6.01 -14.58 -11.91
C ARG A 133 -4.51 -14.71 -12.23
N GLY A 134 -3.87 -15.76 -11.71
CA GLY A 134 -2.50 -16.13 -12.11
C GLY A 134 -1.38 -15.32 -11.45
N ASN A 135 -1.53 -14.97 -10.16
CA ASN A 135 -0.52 -14.25 -9.38
C ASN A 135 -0.12 -12.88 -9.94
N THR A 136 -0.98 -12.21 -10.71
CA THR A 136 -0.71 -10.94 -11.37
C THR A 136 -0.17 -9.86 -10.43
N LEU A 137 -0.68 -9.78 -9.20
CA LEU A 137 -0.18 -8.84 -8.19
C LEU A 137 1.26 -9.12 -7.76
N ILE A 138 1.64 -10.40 -7.61
CA ILE A 138 2.99 -10.80 -7.24
C ILE A 138 3.94 -10.50 -8.40
N LYS A 139 3.54 -10.88 -9.62
CA LYS A 139 4.30 -10.56 -10.84
C LYS A 139 4.50 -9.05 -11.00
N ALA A 140 3.45 -8.25 -10.81
CA ALA A 140 3.52 -6.80 -10.87
C ALA A 140 4.44 -6.22 -9.79
N ARG A 141 4.45 -6.80 -8.58
CA ARG A 141 5.39 -6.41 -7.51
C ARG A 141 6.84 -6.69 -7.87
N ASN A 142 7.12 -7.87 -8.43
CA ASN A 142 8.47 -8.24 -8.83
C ASN A 142 8.94 -7.40 -10.03
N LEU A 143 8.07 -7.17 -11.02
CA LEU A 143 8.38 -6.36 -12.20
C LEU A 143 8.62 -4.90 -11.85
N LEU A 144 7.86 -4.37 -10.89
CA LEU A 144 7.95 -2.99 -10.43
C LEU A 144 8.77 -2.88 -9.15
N ASP A 145 9.73 -3.78 -8.92
CA ASP A 145 10.56 -3.72 -7.72
C ASP A 145 11.28 -2.35 -7.59
N GLY A 146 11.42 -1.89 -6.35
CA GLY A 146 11.88 -0.54 -6.03
C GLY A 146 10.94 0.59 -6.49
N SER A 147 9.69 0.30 -6.87
CA SER A 147 8.66 1.32 -7.17
C SER A 147 7.74 1.53 -5.97
N TYR A 148 7.08 2.69 -5.93
CA TYR A 148 6.09 2.98 -4.90
C TYR A 148 4.83 2.12 -5.07
N PHE A 149 4.41 1.47 -3.99
CA PHE A 149 3.13 0.76 -3.89
C PHE A 149 2.22 1.47 -2.90
N GLN A 150 1.02 1.83 -3.36
CA GLN A 150 0.00 2.43 -2.52
C GLN A 150 -0.48 1.46 -1.42
N ASP A 151 -0.68 1.98 -0.22
CA ASP A 151 -1.18 1.26 0.96
C ASP A 151 -2.66 1.58 1.26
N TYR A 152 -3.18 2.70 0.75
CA TYR A 152 -4.60 3.08 0.79
C TYR A 152 -5.16 3.46 -0.58
N CYS A 153 -6.48 3.67 -0.65
CA CYS A 153 -7.16 3.92 -1.93
C CYS A 153 -6.77 5.23 -2.62
N GLY A 154 -6.20 6.19 -1.88
CA GLY A 154 -5.72 7.48 -2.38
C GLY A 154 -6.60 8.67 -2.03
N CYS A 155 -7.85 8.51 -1.60
CA CYS A 155 -8.68 9.65 -1.23
C CYS A 155 -8.51 10.05 0.24
N VAL A 156 -8.81 11.31 0.57
CA VAL A 156 -8.73 11.85 1.93
C VAL A 156 -9.51 11.02 2.94
N TYR A 157 -10.70 10.54 2.58
CA TYR A 157 -11.51 9.72 3.47
C TYR A 157 -10.91 8.33 3.71
N GLY A 158 -10.26 7.75 2.69
CA GLY A 158 -9.54 6.49 2.85
C GLY A 158 -8.36 6.65 3.82
N LEU A 159 -7.64 7.77 3.70
CA LEU A 159 -6.52 8.10 4.60
C LEU A 159 -6.99 8.33 6.04
N VAL A 160 -8.07 9.11 6.24
CA VAL A 160 -8.64 9.36 7.56
C VAL A 160 -9.15 8.06 8.19
N ASN A 161 -9.88 7.24 7.46
CA ASN A 161 -10.39 5.96 7.97
C ASN A 161 -9.26 5.00 8.34
N GLN A 162 -8.17 4.97 7.56
CA GLN A 162 -6.98 4.20 7.91
C GLN A 162 -6.37 4.71 9.22
N ARG A 163 -6.26 6.04 9.38
CA ARG A 163 -5.69 6.65 10.57
C ARG A 163 -6.52 6.40 11.82
N ILE A 164 -7.85 6.46 11.72
CA ILE A 164 -8.75 6.13 12.82
C ILE A 164 -8.54 4.68 13.26
N LYS A 165 -8.51 3.73 12.31
CA LYS A 165 -8.27 2.31 12.62
C LYS A 165 -6.89 2.07 13.26
N GLU A 166 -5.88 2.82 12.86
CA GLU A 166 -4.55 2.78 13.50
C GLU A 166 -4.62 3.24 14.95
N ILE A 167 -5.32 4.35 15.24
CA ILE A 167 -5.49 4.88 16.60
C ILE A 167 -6.28 3.89 17.46
N GLU A 168 -7.43 3.40 16.99
CA GLU A 168 -8.25 2.42 17.69
C GLU A 168 -7.44 1.14 18.00
N LYS A 169 -6.59 0.72 17.05
CA LYS A 169 -5.73 -0.45 17.24
C LYS A 169 -4.62 -0.16 18.26
N ASP A 170 -4.03 1.03 18.23
CA ASP A 170 -3.04 1.47 19.21
C ASP A 170 -3.64 1.55 20.62
N GLU A 171 -4.85 2.07 20.77
CA GLU A 171 -5.58 2.12 22.05
C GLU A 171 -5.89 0.71 22.57
N SER A 172 -6.37 -0.19 21.71
CA SER A 172 -6.61 -1.59 22.05
C SER A 172 -5.31 -2.31 22.45
N ASP A 173 -4.25 -2.21 21.64
CA ASP A 173 -2.96 -2.84 21.91
C ASP A 173 -2.34 -2.30 23.23
N LEU A 174 -2.48 -0.99 23.51
CA LEU A 174 -2.01 -0.39 24.76
C LEU A 174 -2.83 -0.83 25.96
N SER A 175 -4.15 -0.91 25.84
CA SER A 175 -5.04 -1.42 26.89
C SER A 175 -4.66 -2.86 27.27
N ASP A 176 -4.46 -3.73 26.27
CA ASP A 176 -4.03 -5.11 26.49
C ASP A 176 -2.64 -5.20 27.12
N LEU A 177 -1.71 -4.35 26.69
CA LEU A 177 -0.38 -4.25 27.30
C LEU A 177 -0.46 -3.88 28.78
N LEU A 178 -1.28 -2.88 29.14
CA LEU A 178 -1.43 -2.45 30.53
C LEU A 178 -2.13 -3.50 31.39
N LYS A 179 -3.06 -4.28 30.81
CA LYS A 179 -3.75 -5.37 31.50
C LYS A 179 -2.81 -6.55 31.80
N LEU A 180 -1.96 -6.92 30.84
CA LEU A 180 -1.08 -8.09 30.95
C LEU A 180 0.26 -7.76 31.61
N TYR A 181 0.81 -6.58 31.30
CA TYR A 181 2.14 -6.13 31.73
C TYR A 181 2.10 -4.66 32.20
N PRO A 182 1.47 -4.33 33.34
CA PRO A 182 1.31 -2.94 33.79
C PRO A 182 2.63 -2.16 33.87
N LYS A 183 3.71 -2.83 34.32
CA LYS A 183 5.05 -2.22 34.42
C LYS A 183 5.64 -1.85 33.05
N ALA A 184 5.22 -2.53 31.97
CA ALA A 184 5.72 -2.33 30.61
C ALA A 184 5.18 -1.08 29.91
N LYS A 185 4.35 -0.24 30.55
CA LYS A 185 3.84 1.01 29.95
C LYS A 185 4.93 1.88 29.31
N LYS A 186 6.10 1.95 29.94
CA LYS A 186 7.25 2.74 29.45
C LYS A 186 7.77 2.26 28.09
N LEU A 187 7.50 1.00 27.73
CA LEU A 187 7.91 0.42 26.47
C LEU A 187 7.04 0.90 25.29
N TRP A 188 5.86 1.49 25.54
CA TRP A 188 4.99 2.00 24.49
C TRP A 188 5.66 3.08 23.62
N LYS A 189 6.65 3.80 24.16
CA LYS A 189 7.46 4.77 23.41
C LYS A 189 8.23 4.15 22.23
N TYR A 190 8.33 2.82 22.18
CA TYR A 190 8.96 2.06 21.10
C TYR A 190 7.96 1.55 20.05
N ARG A 191 6.67 1.92 20.13
CA ARG A 191 5.70 1.68 19.04
C ARG A 191 6.25 2.23 17.73
N SER A 192 6.38 1.35 16.73
CA SER A 192 6.93 1.69 15.41
C SER A 192 8.36 2.27 15.43
N ARG A 193 9.14 2.03 16.50
CA ARG A 193 10.54 2.45 16.64
C ARG A 193 11.43 1.26 17.00
N GLU A 194 12.74 1.43 16.89
CA GLU A 194 13.69 0.38 17.23
C GLU A 194 13.71 0.13 18.74
N LEU A 195 13.68 -1.13 19.17
CA LEU A 195 13.66 -1.53 20.57
C LEU A 195 14.83 -2.49 20.86
N HIS A 196 15.65 -2.18 21.86
CA HIS A 196 16.69 -3.09 22.34
C HIS A 196 16.09 -4.21 23.18
N ILE A 197 16.55 -5.44 22.97
CA ILE A 197 16.04 -6.61 23.69
C ILE A 197 16.30 -6.54 25.20
N ASP A 198 17.40 -5.93 25.65
CA ASP A 198 17.70 -5.82 27.08
C ASP A 198 16.71 -4.94 27.83
N ILE A 199 16.18 -3.92 27.15
CA ILE A 199 15.12 -3.09 27.72
C ILE A 199 13.86 -3.93 27.95
N LEU A 200 13.56 -4.92 27.10
CA LEU A 200 12.42 -5.83 27.32
C LEU A 200 12.67 -6.75 28.53
N ARG A 201 13.91 -7.24 28.71
CA ARG A 201 14.26 -8.18 29.78
C ARG A 201 13.96 -7.63 31.17
N GLU A 202 14.08 -6.31 31.36
CA GLU A 202 13.71 -5.61 32.60
C GLU A 202 12.23 -5.78 32.99
N TYR A 203 11.34 -6.03 32.01
CA TYR A 203 9.89 -6.10 32.25
C TYR A 203 9.33 -7.52 32.20
N VAL A 204 9.92 -8.43 31.40
CA VAL A 204 9.37 -9.78 31.16
C VAL A 204 10.33 -10.93 31.42
N SER A 205 11.55 -10.65 31.92
CA SER A 205 12.62 -11.65 32.07
C SER A 205 12.99 -12.33 30.73
N ASN A 206 13.82 -13.38 30.76
CA ASN A 206 14.25 -14.11 29.55
C ASN A 206 13.21 -15.12 29.01
N ASP A 207 11.92 -14.91 29.30
CA ASP A 207 10.85 -15.77 28.80
C ASP A 207 10.49 -15.37 27.36
N LEU A 208 10.90 -16.19 26.38
CA LEU A 208 10.65 -15.96 24.96
C LEU A 208 9.15 -15.82 24.62
N LYS A 209 8.26 -16.54 25.33
CA LYS A 209 6.82 -16.46 25.09
C LYS A 209 6.30 -15.09 25.49
N LYS A 210 6.71 -14.59 26.65
CA LYS A 210 6.35 -13.24 27.12
C LYS A 210 6.97 -12.14 26.26
N ILE A 211 8.23 -12.31 25.83
CA ILE A 211 8.89 -11.40 24.89
C ILE A 211 8.09 -11.29 23.60
N LYS A 212 7.72 -12.43 22.98
CA LYS A 212 6.90 -12.46 21.76
C LYS A 212 5.54 -11.79 21.97
N GLN A 213 4.91 -11.97 23.13
CA GLN A 213 3.62 -11.34 23.45
C GLN A 213 3.73 -9.82 23.63
N VAL A 214 4.76 -9.33 24.32
CA VAL A 214 4.99 -7.88 24.45
C VAL A 214 5.34 -7.26 23.10
N ILE A 215 6.16 -7.94 22.30
CA ILE A 215 6.51 -7.48 20.94
C ILE A 215 5.28 -7.44 20.02
N SER A 216 4.34 -8.40 20.12
CA SER A 216 3.13 -8.37 19.30
C SER A 216 2.16 -7.24 19.68
N LEU A 217 2.22 -6.73 20.91
CA LEU A 217 1.45 -5.56 21.35
C LEU A 217 2.15 -4.24 20.98
N ILE A 218 3.45 -4.11 21.30
CA ILE A 218 4.22 -2.88 21.04
C ILE A 218 4.48 -2.70 19.54
N LYS A 219 4.75 -3.77 18.80
CA LYS A 219 5.12 -3.76 17.37
C LYS A 219 6.24 -2.74 17.06
N PRO A 220 7.44 -2.90 17.65
CA PRO A 220 8.59 -2.06 17.33
C PRO A 220 9.01 -2.26 15.87
N SER A 221 9.56 -1.23 15.21
CA SER A 221 9.99 -1.32 13.80
C SER A 221 11.05 -2.40 13.59
N SER A 222 11.91 -2.59 14.60
CA SER A 222 12.85 -3.71 14.69
C SER A 222 13.27 -3.96 16.12
N LEU A 223 13.67 -5.20 16.40
CA LEU A 223 14.31 -5.61 17.64
C LEU A 223 15.83 -5.61 17.46
N ILE A 224 16.53 -4.82 18.27
CA ILE A 224 17.99 -4.79 18.31
C ILE A 224 18.46 -5.86 19.30
N VAL A 225 19.37 -6.71 18.85
CA VAL A 225 19.91 -7.84 19.61
C VAL A 225 21.44 -7.79 19.55
N GLU A 226 22.09 -7.92 20.70
CA GLU A 226 23.54 -8.15 20.79
C GLU A 226 23.88 -9.57 20.30
N ASP A 227 25.01 -9.73 19.60
CA ASP A 227 25.38 -11.01 18.98
C ASP A 227 25.50 -12.16 19.99
N ASN A 228 25.93 -11.87 21.23
CA ASN A 228 26.01 -12.87 22.32
C ASN A 228 24.64 -13.32 22.87
N SER A 229 23.55 -12.65 22.49
CA SER A 229 22.18 -13.01 22.87
C SER A 229 21.46 -13.83 21.79
N VAL A 230 22.05 -14.02 20.61
CA VAL A 230 21.45 -14.72 19.46
C VAL A 230 21.35 -16.23 19.72
N GLU A 231 22.35 -16.82 20.38
CA GLU A 231 22.38 -18.25 20.75
C GLU A 231 21.26 -18.65 21.72
N LYS A 232 20.74 -17.72 22.54
CA LYS A 232 19.72 -18.01 23.56
C LYS A 232 18.29 -18.12 23.02
N PHE A 233 18.06 -17.74 21.77
CA PHE A 233 16.70 -17.67 21.21
C PHE A 233 16.53 -18.46 19.90
N ASP A 234 17.56 -19.21 19.49
CA ASP A 234 17.54 -20.06 18.30
C ASP A 234 17.12 -19.28 17.03
N ILE A 235 17.62 -18.04 16.93
CA ILE A 235 17.22 -17.10 15.88
C ILE A 235 18.20 -17.22 14.71
N GLU A 236 17.97 -18.22 13.86
CA GLU A 236 18.68 -18.35 12.57
C GLU A 236 18.17 -17.32 11.53
N SER A 237 16.99 -16.73 11.74
CA SER A 237 16.32 -15.87 10.77
C SER A 237 16.37 -14.38 11.15
N ASN A 238 16.37 -13.49 10.16
CA ASN A 238 16.30 -12.02 10.37
C ASN A 238 14.93 -11.53 10.91
N TRP A 239 14.06 -12.44 11.35
CA TRP A 239 12.69 -12.16 11.79
C TRP A 239 12.32 -12.95 13.04
N LEU A 240 11.72 -12.27 14.02
CA LEU A 240 11.05 -12.88 15.15
C LEU A 240 9.55 -13.01 14.84
N LYS A 241 9.07 -14.23 14.64
CA LYS A 241 7.65 -14.53 14.48
C LYS A 241 6.92 -14.39 15.82
N CYS A 242 6.01 -13.42 15.91
CA CYS A 242 5.12 -13.21 17.05
C CYS A 242 3.66 -13.41 16.60
N SER A 243 2.74 -13.59 17.56
CA SER A 243 1.32 -13.76 17.26
C SER A 243 0.74 -12.51 16.58
N GLY A 244 0.53 -12.58 15.26
CA GLY A 244 -0.02 -11.47 14.47
C GLY A 244 0.97 -10.34 14.16
N TYR A 245 2.25 -10.50 14.47
CA TYR A 245 3.30 -9.52 14.12
C TYR A 245 4.64 -10.22 13.88
N ASN A 246 5.31 -9.92 12.77
CA ASN A 246 6.67 -10.40 12.53
C ASN A 246 7.63 -9.23 12.74
N CYS A 247 8.44 -9.30 13.80
CA CYS A 247 9.38 -8.25 14.12
C CYS A 247 10.70 -8.50 13.39
N LYS A 248 11.21 -7.51 12.64
CA LYS A 248 12.54 -7.60 12.05
C LYS A 248 13.60 -7.58 13.15
N ILE A 249 14.63 -8.39 13.03
CA ILE A 249 15.79 -8.39 13.94
C ILE A 249 16.93 -7.63 13.27
N ARG A 250 17.62 -6.78 14.03
CA ARG A 250 18.85 -6.11 13.59
C ARG A 250 19.95 -6.38 14.61
N ARG A 251 21.09 -6.86 14.14
CA ARG A 251 22.25 -7.13 14.98
C ARG A 251 23.04 -5.84 15.21
N GLU A 252 23.51 -5.64 16.43
CA GLU A 252 24.16 -4.38 16.79
C GLU A 252 25.45 -4.12 15.97
N ASN A 253 26.20 -5.16 15.66
CA ASN A 253 27.41 -5.05 14.83
C ASN A 253 27.11 -4.60 13.39
N GLU A 254 26.00 -5.03 12.80
CA GLU A 254 25.55 -4.58 11.47
C GLU A 254 25.17 -3.10 11.49
N LEU A 255 24.45 -2.66 12.53
CA LEU A 255 24.07 -1.25 12.71
C LEU A 255 25.31 -0.35 12.86
N ASN A 256 26.30 -0.81 13.62
CA ASN A 256 27.56 -0.10 13.81
C ASN A 256 28.36 0.02 12.49
N TYR A 257 28.35 -1.02 11.66
CA TYR A 257 28.94 -0.98 10.33
C TYR A 257 28.22 -0.01 9.39
N GLU A 258 26.88 -0.07 9.32
CA GLU A 258 26.06 0.86 8.52
C GLU A 258 26.27 2.32 8.91
N ARG A 259 26.31 2.61 10.23
CA ARG A 259 26.58 3.96 10.76
C ARG A 259 27.95 4.49 10.32
N ARG A 260 28.99 3.66 10.40
CA ARG A 260 30.35 4.01 9.93
C ARG A 260 30.39 4.26 8.42
N LYS A 261 29.70 3.44 7.63
CA LYS A 261 29.61 3.61 6.16
C LYS A 261 28.89 4.90 5.78
N ASN A 262 27.77 5.20 6.43
CA ASN A 262 26.99 6.41 6.18
C ASN A 262 27.72 7.69 6.60
N GLN A 263 28.47 7.67 7.71
CA GLN A 263 29.36 8.77 8.08
C GLN A 263 30.47 9.00 7.03
N LYS A 264 31.05 7.93 6.48
CA LYS A 264 32.06 8.04 5.41
C LYS A 264 31.47 8.58 4.11
N ALA A 265 30.23 8.22 3.76
CA ALA A 265 29.54 8.74 2.58
C ALA A 265 29.20 10.24 2.72
N ARG A 266 28.73 10.66 3.91
CA ARG A 266 28.44 12.08 4.20
C ARG A 266 29.68 12.97 4.26
N LYS A 267 30.86 12.42 4.58
CA LYS A 267 32.13 13.16 4.52
C LYS A 267 32.71 13.29 3.11
N LYS A 268 32.17 12.55 2.13
CA LYS A 268 32.62 12.55 0.73
C LYS A 268 31.66 13.30 -0.22
N ALA A 269 30.52 13.75 0.29
CA ALA A 269 29.54 14.58 -0.41
C ALA A 269 29.63 16.01 0.12
#